data_AF-A0A395N6Z8-F1
#
_entry.id   AF-A0A395N6Z8-F1
#
_cell.length_a   1.000
_cell.length_b   1.000
_cell.length_c   1.000
_cell.angle_alpha   90.00
_cell.angle_beta   90.00
_cell.angle_gamma   90.00
#
_symmetry.space_group_name_H-M   'P 1'
#
loop_
_entity.id
_entity.type
_entity.pdbx_description
1 polymer ?
#
loop_
_entity_poly.entity_id
_entity_poly.type
_entity_poly.pdbx_seq_one_letter_code
_entity_poly.pdbx_strand_id
1 'polypeptide(L)'
;MDETLATQLLASLLPPDVVALIDTHILDPQSPVQMVKRQALAQARRSADVLLPLVQPLIDRALAVLAEHQGALDMLIPLVVLVTTLVVLNWVRRIILWWTRLAFKAVFWAAFVAMAAWVWNRGVLVSARDATVVGAKVVGYMAVLKNVWMDEYKR
;
A
#
# COMPACT_ATOMS: atom_id res chain seq x y z
N MET A 1 -1.00 32.99 13.25
CA MET A 1 -2.05 33.78 12.55
C MET A 1 -2.75 32.99 11.44
N ASP A 2 -2.28 31.79 11.06
CA ASP A 2 -2.88 31.00 9.97
C ASP A 2 -3.99 30.02 10.39
N GLU A 3 -4.08 29.66 11.68
CA GLU A 3 -5.09 28.72 12.17
C GLU A 3 -6.51 29.25 12.00
N THR A 4 -6.73 30.55 12.21
CA THR A 4 -8.05 31.18 12.13
C THR A 4 -8.64 31.16 10.72
N LEU A 5 -7.80 31.37 9.69
CA LEU A 5 -8.20 31.34 8.28
C LEU A 5 -8.55 29.92 7.81
N ALA A 6 -7.80 28.91 8.28
CA ALA A 6 -8.08 27.52 7.99
C ALA A 6 -9.44 27.08 8.57
N THR A 7 -9.74 27.45 9.82
CA THR A 7 -11.06 27.20 10.44
C THR A 7 -12.20 27.91 9.72
N GLN A 8 -11.96 29.12 9.21
CA GLN A 8 -13.01 29.93 8.55
C GLN A 8 -13.38 29.37 7.16
N LEU A 9 -12.40 28.79 6.45
CA LEU A 9 -12.62 28.08 5.19
C LEU A 9 -13.21 26.68 5.39
N LEU A 10 -12.86 25.99 6.47
CA LEU A 10 -13.48 24.72 6.86
C LEU A 10 -14.95 24.91 7.22
N ALA A 11 -15.30 26.00 7.91
CA ALA A 11 -16.67 26.33 8.27
C ALA A 11 -17.56 26.74 7.09
N SER A 12 -16.98 27.23 5.99
CA SER A 12 -17.75 27.66 4.81
C SER A 12 -18.01 26.55 3.80
N LEU A 13 -17.23 25.46 3.82
CA LEU A 13 -17.38 24.32 2.90
C LEU A 13 -17.97 23.05 3.54
N LEU A 14 -17.93 22.90 4.88
CA LEU A 14 -18.41 21.69 5.56
C LEU A 14 -19.68 21.96 6.40
N PRO A 15 -20.65 21.01 6.44
CA PRO A 15 -21.82 21.09 7.31
C PRO A 15 -21.45 21.29 8.79
N PRO A 16 -22.23 22.06 9.56
CA PRO A 16 -21.89 22.49 10.93
C PRO A 16 -21.64 21.34 11.91
N ASP A 17 -22.23 20.17 11.67
CA ASP A 17 -22.04 18.97 12.51
C ASP A 17 -20.63 18.39 12.39
N VAL A 18 -19.96 18.59 11.24
CA VAL A 18 -18.59 18.09 11.00
C VAL A 18 -17.56 19.06 11.59
N VAL A 19 -17.85 20.37 11.58
CA VAL A 19 -16.98 21.41 12.16
C VAL A 19 -16.86 21.24 13.67
N ALA A 20 -17.96 20.95 14.37
CA ALA A 20 -17.94 20.71 15.82
C ALA A 20 -17.13 19.45 16.21
N LEU A 21 -17.19 18.40 15.39
CA LEU A 21 -16.39 17.19 15.61
C LEU A 21 -14.89 17.43 15.35
N ILE A 22 -14.55 18.18 14.29
CA ILE A 22 -13.17 18.53 13.95
C ILE A 22 -12.57 19.43 15.03
N ASP A 23 -13.31 20.43 15.50
CA ASP A 23 -12.82 21.34 16.54
C ASP A 23 -12.53 20.59 17.86
N THR A 24 -13.49 19.73 18.27
CA THR A 24 -13.39 18.96 19.52
C THR A 24 -12.33 17.84 19.47
N HIS A 25 -12.15 17.14 18.34
CA HIS A 25 -11.28 15.96 18.27
C HIS A 25 -9.98 16.15 17.49
N ILE A 26 -9.89 17.14 16.61
CA ILE A 26 -8.74 17.31 15.71
C ILE A 26 -7.95 18.58 16.04
N LEU A 27 -8.62 19.68 16.39
CA LEU A 27 -7.99 20.98 16.62
C LEU A 27 -7.68 21.27 18.10
N ASP A 28 -8.32 20.57 19.04
CA ASP A 28 -8.04 20.75 20.47
C ASP A 28 -6.57 20.40 20.81
N PRO A 29 -5.81 21.31 21.47
CA PRO A 29 -4.42 21.08 21.87
C PRO A 29 -4.19 19.86 22.78
N GLN A 30 -5.23 19.29 23.39
CA GLN A 30 -5.17 18.05 24.18
C GLN A 30 -5.68 16.80 23.44
N SER A 31 -5.97 16.91 22.14
CA SER A 31 -6.43 15.77 21.34
C SER A 31 -5.37 14.66 21.26
N PRO A 32 -5.79 13.37 21.31
CA PRO A 32 -4.89 12.23 21.18
C PRO A 32 -4.12 12.23 19.86
N VAL A 33 -4.68 12.82 18.80
CA VAL A 33 -4.01 12.97 17.49
C VAL A 33 -2.82 13.92 17.61
N GLN A 34 -2.96 15.01 18.37
CA GLN A 34 -1.86 15.95 18.61
C GLN A 34 -0.79 15.34 19.52
N MET A 35 -1.16 14.53 20.51
CA MET A 35 -0.20 13.80 21.35
C MET A 35 0.63 12.82 20.53
N VAL A 36 0.01 12.04 19.64
CA VAL A 36 0.71 11.13 18.73
C VAL A 36 1.61 11.89 17.77
N LYS A 37 1.18 13.02 17.20
CA LYS A 37 2.02 13.89 16.36
C LYS A 37 3.26 14.37 17.12
N ARG A 38 3.08 14.87 18.36
CA ARG A 38 4.20 15.35 19.19
C ARG A 38 5.17 14.23 19.54
N GLN A 39 4.66 13.05 19.87
CA GLN A 39 5.49 11.86 20.15
C GLN A 39 6.22 11.37 18.90
N ALA A 40 5.55 11.31 17.75
CA ALA A 40 6.15 10.94 16.48
C ALA A 40 7.26 11.92 16.07
N LEU A 41 7.04 13.22 16.24
CA LEU A 41 8.06 14.24 15.98
C LEU A 41 9.22 14.16 16.97
N ALA A 42 8.94 13.93 18.26
CA ALA A 42 9.98 13.75 19.27
C ALA A 42 10.81 12.49 19.02
N GLN A 43 10.17 11.39 18.59
CA GLN A 43 10.83 10.14 18.26
C GLN A 43 11.65 10.26 16.97
N ALA A 44 11.11 10.93 15.95
CA ALA A 44 11.83 11.25 14.72
C ALA A 44 13.08 12.07 15.01
N ARG A 45 12.98 13.12 15.84
CA ARG A 45 14.12 13.94 16.25
C ARG A 45 15.18 13.14 17.01
N ARG A 46 14.79 12.35 18.00
CA ARG A 46 15.75 11.48 18.72
C ARG A 46 16.42 10.47 17.80
N SER A 47 15.68 9.88 16.86
CA SER A 47 16.27 8.96 15.88
C SER A 47 17.24 9.68 14.94
N ALA A 48 16.92 10.91 14.53
CA ALA A 48 17.80 11.74 13.73
C ALA A 48 19.08 12.10 14.51
N ASP A 49 18.98 12.47 15.79
CA ASP A 49 20.15 12.82 16.62
C ASP A 49 21.11 11.64 16.82
N VAL A 50 20.62 10.40 16.77
CA VAL A 50 21.45 9.19 16.87
C VAL A 50 21.99 8.76 15.51
N LEU A 51 21.18 8.87 14.45
CA LEU A 51 21.54 8.39 13.12
C LEU A 51 22.41 9.38 12.36
N LEU A 52 22.16 10.69 12.49
CA LEU A 52 22.93 11.73 11.84
C LEU A 52 24.44 11.59 12.10
N PRO A 53 24.95 11.51 13.35
CA PRO A 53 26.39 11.41 13.57
C PRO A 53 27.01 10.12 13.02
N LEU A 54 26.24 9.03 12.90
CA LEU A 54 26.73 7.77 12.33
C LEU A 54 26.84 7.84 10.80
N VAL A 55 25.92 8.53 10.14
CA VAL A 55 25.84 8.62 8.67
C VAL A 55 26.58 9.86 8.14
N GLN A 56 26.79 10.88 8.97
CA GLN A 56 27.52 12.11 8.66
C GLN A 56 28.91 11.86 8.03
N PRO A 57 29.79 10.99 8.57
CA PRO A 57 31.09 10.75 7.93
C PRO A 57 30.99 10.09 6.55
N LEU A 58 29.92 9.33 6.28
CA LEU A 58 29.66 8.78 4.95
C LEU A 58 29.18 9.87 3.99
N ILE A 59 28.32 10.78 4.47
CA ILE A 59 27.84 11.93 3.70
C ILE A 59 29.02 12.84 3.36
N ASP A 60 29.88 13.17 4.33
CA ASP A 60 31.04 14.03 4.12
C ASP A 60 32.04 13.41 3.15
N ARG A 61 32.27 12.09 3.23
CA ARG A 61 33.10 11.36 2.24
C ARG A 61 32.45 11.36 0.86
N ALA A 62 31.16 11.14 0.77
CA ALA A 62 30.44 11.17 -0.50
C ALA A 62 30.52 12.57 -1.14
N LEU A 63 30.35 13.63 -0.35
CA LEU A 63 30.46 15.03 -0.79
C LEU A 63 31.89 15.39 -1.19
N ALA A 64 32.90 14.93 -0.46
CA ALA A 64 34.31 15.15 -0.80
C ALA A 64 34.68 14.50 -2.14
N VAL A 65 34.28 13.25 -2.36
CA VAL A 65 34.46 12.53 -3.65
C VAL A 65 33.71 13.23 -4.78
N LEU A 66 32.51 13.77 -4.48
CA LEU A 66 31.73 14.57 -5.41
C LEU A 66 32.45 15.85 -5.84
N ALA A 67 33.02 16.57 -4.87
CA ALA A 67 33.70 17.84 -5.10
C ALA A 67 35.02 17.66 -5.85
N GLU A 68 35.74 16.57 -5.60
CA GLU A 68 37.04 16.26 -6.21
C GLU A 68 36.92 15.84 -7.69
N HIS A 69 35.79 15.27 -8.09
CA HIS A 69 35.57 14.73 -9.44
C HIS A 69 34.35 15.32 -10.14
N GLN A 70 34.35 16.65 -10.37
CA GLN A 70 33.28 17.33 -11.13
C GLN A 70 33.03 16.75 -12.53
N GLY A 71 34.05 16.22 -13.20
CA GLY A 71 33.89 15.55 -14.50
C GLY A 71 33.28 14.14 -14.42
N ALA A 72 33.47 13.42 -13.31
CA ALA A 72 32.87 12.10 -13.12
C ALA A 72 31.40 12.20 -12.68
N LEU A 73 31.02 13.33 -12.09
CA LEU A 73 29.64 13.61 -11.67
C LEU A 73 28.64 13.56 -12.82
N ASP A 74 29.02 14.12 -13.97
CA ASP A 74 28.13 14.22 -15.13
C ASP A 74 27.72 12.83 -15.67
N MET A 75 28.56 11.82 -15.45
CA MET A 75 28.28 10.42 -15.79
C MET A 75 27.68 9.61 -14.62
N LEU A 76 28.08 9.90 -13.38
CA LEU A 76 27.58 9.20 -12.19
C LEU A 76 26.11 9.52 -11.89
N ILE A 77 25.69 10.77 -12.04
CA ILE A 77 24.31 11.19 -11.76
C ILE A 77 23.30 10.40 -12.60
N PRO A 78 23.38 10.35 -13.95
CA PRO A 78 22.43 9.58 -14.74
C PRO A 78 22.50 8.07 -14.45
N LEU A 79 23.69 7.54 -14.14
CA LEU A 79 23.85 6.14 -13.75
C LEU A 79 23.12 5.82 -12.43
N VAL A 80 23.28 6.67 -11.41
CA VAL A 80 22.60 6.53 -10.12
C VAL A 80 21.08 6.64 -10.30
N VAL A 81 20.61 7.56 -11.13
CA VAL A 81 19.18 7.69 -11.45
C VAL A 81 18.65 6.42 -12.12
N LEU A 82 19.39 5.86 -13.08
CA LEU A 82 19.02 4.62 -13.76
C LEU A 82 18.96 3.45 -12.77
N VAL A 83 20.00 3.26 -11.95
CA VAL A 83 20.05 2.21 -10.94
C VAL A 83 18.92 2.36 -9.94
N THR A 84 18.66 3.58 -9.47
CA THR A 84 17.55 3.89 -8.55
C THR A 84 16.22 3.51 -9.18
N THR A 85 16.00 3.85 -10.44
CA THR A 85 14.79 3.51 -11.19
C THR A 85 14.61 1.99 -11.27
N LEU A 86 15.66 1.24 -11.61
CA LEU A 86 15.62 -0.23 -11.67
C LEU A 86 15.33 -0.86 -10.31
N VAL A 87 15.94 -0.34 -9.24
CA VAL A 87 15.69 -0.79 -7.87
C VAL A 87 14.23 -0.57 -7.49
N VAL A 88 13.68 0.62 -7.78
CA VAL A 88 12.28 0.96 -7.52
C VAL A 88 11.34 0.03 -8.31
N LEU A 89 11.57 -0.16 -9.61
CA LEU A 89 10.77 -1.08 -10.43
C LEU A 89 10.80 -2.51 -9.89
N ASN A 90 11.96 -2.99 -9.46
CA ASN A 90 12.10 -4.32 -8.88
C ASN A 90 11.36 -4.42 -7.53
N TRP A 91 11.42 -3.37 -6.72
CA TRP A 91 10.68 -3.28 -5.46
C TRP A 91 9.17 -3.33 -5.68
N VAL A 92 8.66 -2.55 -6.65
CA VAL A 92 7.25 -2.58 -7.04
C VAL A 92 6.84 -3.98 -7.49
N ARG A 93 7.62 -4.60 -8.39
CA ARG A 93 7.39 -5.99 -8.82
C ARG A 93 7.32 -6.94 -7.63
N ARG A 94 8.25 -6.84 -6.69
CA ARG A 94 8.31 -7.70 -5.50
C ARG A 94 7.09 -7.49 -4.59
N ILE A 95 6.69 -6.25 -4.36
CA ILE A 95 5.49 -5.89 -3.59
C ILE A 95 4.25 -6.49 -4.25
N ILE A 96 4.07 -6.29 -5.56
CA ILE A 96 2.92 -6.84 -6.29
C ILE A 96 2.89 -8.36 -6.19
N LEU A 97 4.03 -9.04 -6.40
CA LEU A 97 4.11 -10.51 -6.28
C LEU A 97 3.87 -11.01 -4.86
N TRP A 98 4.23 -10.22 -3.86
CA TRP A 98 3.98 -10.57 -2.47
C TRP A 98 2.49 -10.43 -2.12
N TRP A 99 1.88 -9.29 -2.47
CA TRP A 99 0.45 -9.04 -2.26
C TRP A 99 -0.44 -10.00 -3.03
N THR A 100 -0.13 -10.28 -4.31
CA THR A 100 -0.88 -11.26 -5.10
C THR A 100 -0.80 -12.65 -4.48
N ARG A 101 0.39 -13.12 -4.08
CA ARG A 101 0.53 -14.40 -3.36
C ARG A 101 -0.29 -14.43 -2.06
N LEU A 102 -0.28 -13.34 -1.31
CA LEU A 102 -1.05 -13.24 -0.07
C LEU A 102 -2.55 -13.26 -0.35
N ALA A 103 -3.03 -12.53 -1.35
CA ALA A 103 -4.42 -12.52 -1.79
C ALA A 103 -4.88 -13.91 -2.25
N PHE A 104 -4.10 -14.58 -3.10
CA PHE A 104 -4.40 -15.96 -3.52
C PHE A 104 -4.48 -16.92 -2.34
N LYS A 105 -3.54 -16.81 -1.40
CA LYS A 105 -3.56 -17.62 -0.17
C LYS A 105 -4.80 -17.31 0.67
N ALA A 106 -5.16 -16.04 0.82
CA ALA A 106 -6.36 -15.62 1.56
C ALA A 106 -7.65 -16.15 0.92
N VAL A 107 -7.79 -16.03 -0.41
CA VAL A 107 -8.93 -16.58 -1.16
C VAL A 107 -8.99 -18.09 -1.02
N PHE A 108 -7.86 -18.79 -1.12
CA PHE A 108 -7.79 -20.23 -0.93
C PHE A 108 -8.25 -20.65 0.47
N TRP A 109 -7.76 -19.99 1.52
CA TRP A 109 -8.19 -20.28 2.89
C TRP A 109 -9.65 -19.90 3.13
N ALA A 110 -10.13 -18.78 2.59
CA ALA A 110 -11.53 -18.39 2.69
C ALA A 110 -12.44 -19.43 2.02
N ALA A 111 -12.08 -19.91 0.83
CA ALA A 111 -12.81 -20.97 0.13
C ALA A 111 -12.76 -22.29 0.92
N PHE A 112 -11.61 -22.65 1.48
CA PHE A 112 -11.46 -23.85 2.30
C PHE A 112 -12.33 -23.80 3.56
N VAL A 113 -12.31 -22.68 4.28
CA VAL A 113 -13.15 -22.46 5.47
C VAL A 113 -14.63 -22.46 5.10
N ALA A 114 -15.02 -21.80 4.00
CA ALA A 114 -16.39 -21.83 3.52
C ALA A 114 -16.85 -23.26 3.20
N MET A 115 -15.98 -24.05 2.56
CA MET A 115 -16.27 -25.45 2.23
C MET A 115 -16.36 -26.32 3.49
N ALA A 116 -15.45 -26.15 4.45
CA ALA A 116 -15.49 -26.85 5.73
C ALA A 116 -16.75 -26.50 6.54
N ALA A 117 -17.12 -25.22 6.62
CA ALA A 117 -18.34 -24.76 7.27
C ALA A 117 -19.60 -25.30 6.59
N TRP A 118 -19.59 -25.36 5.25
CA TRP A 118 -20.71 -25.91 4.48
C TRP A 118 -20.89 -27.41 4.71
N VAL A 119 -19.80 -28.19 4.71
CA VAL A 119 -19.81 -29.62 5.01
C VAL A 119 -20.31 -29.87 6.44
N TRP A 120 -19.87 -29.05 7.40
CA TRP A 120 -20.29 -29.14 8.80
C TRP A 120 -21.79 -28.85 8.98
N ASN A 121 -22.33 -27.88 8.24
CA ASN A 121 -23.72 -27.43 8.43
C ASN A 121 -24.76 -28.25 7.63
N ARG A 122 -24.37 -28.94 6.54
CA ARG A 122 -25.31 -29.65 5.63
C ARG A 122 -25.06 -31.14 5.44
N GLY A 123 -23.95 -31.68 5.93
CA GLY A 123 -23.57 -33.07 5.72
C GLY A 123 -23.01 -33.36 4.31
N VAL A 124 -22.16 -34.38 4.22
CA VAL A 124 -21.28 -34.68 3.07
C VAL A 124 -22.04 -35.02 1.79
N LEU A 125 -23.19 -35.71 1.87
CA LEU A 125 -23.91 -36.25 0.70
C LEU A 125 -24.68 -35.21 -0.12
N VAL A 126 -25.32 -34.22 0.53
CA VAL A 126 -26.01 -33.12 -0.19
C VAL A 126 -24.98 -32.15 -0.79
N SER A 127 -23.83 -32.04 -0.13
CA SER A 127 -22.73 -31.16 -0.50
C SER A 127 -22.00 -31.59 -1.78
N ALA A 128 -21.80 -32.90 -2.01
CA ALA A 128 -21.16 -33.36 -3.24
C ALA A 128 -21.98 -33.04 -4.51
N ARG A 129 -23.32 -33.19 -4.43
CA ARG A 129 -24.22 -32.94 -5.56
C ARG A 129 -24.28 -31.47 -5.94
N ASP A 130 -24.35 -30.56 -4.97
CA ASP A 130 -24.39 -29.12 -5.25
C ASP A 130 -23.05 -28.60 -5.79
N ALA A 131 -21.93 -29.13 -5.27
CA ALA A 131 -20.59 -28.79 -5.76
C ALA A 131 -20.41 -29.17 -7.24
N THR A 132 -20.94 -30.32 -7.68
CA THR A 132 -20.89 -30.71 -9.11
C THR A 132 -21.73 -29.80 -10.01
N VAL A 133 -22.88 -29.32 -9.54
CA VAL A 133 -23.74 -28.40 -10.31
C VAL A 133 -23.09 -27.02 -10.44
N VAL A 134 -22.51 -26.50 -9.36
CA VAL A 134 -21.76 -25.23 -9.39
C VAL A 134 -20.50 -25.36 -10.26
N GLY A 135 -19.75 -26.46 -10.09
CA GLY A 135 -18.57 -26.75 -10.91
C GLY A 135 -18.90 -26.83 -12.41
N ALA A 136 -20.00 -27.50 -12.77
CA ALA A 136 -20.46 -27.59 -14.16
C ALA A 136 -20.82 -26.22 -14.75
N LYS A 137 -21.49 -25.34 -13.97
CA LYS A 137 -21.79 -23.97 -14.40
C LYS A 137 -20.52 -23.16 -14.65
N VAL A 138 -19.55 -23.22 -13.72
CA VAL A 138 -18.28 -22.50 -13.84
C VAL A 138 -17.48 -22.96 -15.06
N VAL A 139 -17.39 -24.27 -15.29
CA VAL A 139 -16.72 -24.84 -16.48
C VAL A 139 -17.44 -24.43 -17.77
N GLY A 140 -18.78 -24.41 -17.77
CA GLY A 140 -19.57 -23.93 -18.90
C GLY A 140 -19.29 -22.47 -19.25
N TYR A 141 -19.24 -21.58 -18.27
CA TYR A 141 -18.89 -20.16 -18.51
C TYR A 141 -17.45 -19.97 -19.01
N MET A 142 -16.49 -20.73 -18.47
CA MET A 142 -15.10 -20.71 -18.94
C MET A 142 -14.97 -21.19 -20.39
N ALA A 143 -15.75 -22.20 -20.79
CA ALA A 143 -15.76 -22.68 -22.17
C ALA A 143 -16.30 -21.62 -23.14
N VAL A 144 -17.38 -20.92 -22.79
CA VAL A 144 -17.93 -19.82 -23.61
C VAL A 144 -16.93 -18.68 -23.75
N LEU A 145 -16.31 -18.26 -22.65
CA LEU A 145 -15.34 -17.17 -22.65
C LEU A 145 -14.10 -17.51 -23.50
N LYS A 146 -13.60 -18.75 -23.37
CA LYS A 146 -12.49 -19.28 -24.20
C LYS A 146 -12.86 -19.25 -25.68
N ASN A 147 -14.08 -19.68 -26.03
CA ASN A 147 -14.51 -19.74 -27.43
C ASN A 147 -14.59 -18.35 -28.06
N VAL A 148 -15.18 -17.37 -27.35
CA VAL A 148 -15.23 -15.96 -27.80
C VAL A 148 -13.83 -15.41 -28.06
N TRP A 149 -12.89 -15.69 -27.16
CA TRP A 149 -11.50 -15.20 -27.29
C TRP A 149 -10.76 -15.87 -28.45
N MET A 150 -11.01 -17.17 -28.68
CA MET A 150 -10.40 -17.91 -29.79
C MET A 150 -10.96 -17.51 -31.16
N ASP A 151 -12.23 -17.12 -31.21
CA ASP A 151 -12.87 -16.60 -32.42
C ASP A 151 -12.34 -15.21 -32.80
N GLU A 152 -12.05 -14.35 -31.82
CA GLU A 152 -11.44 -13.04 -32.08
C GLU A 152 -9.98 -13.15 -32.54
N TYR A 153 -9.20 -14.09 -31.98
CA TYR A 153 -7.79 -14.26 -32.35
C TYR A 153 -7.58 -14.81 -33.77
N LYS A 154 -8.61 -15.49 -34.33
CA LYS A 154 -8.57 -16.05 -35.68
C LYS A 154 -9.06 -15.09 -36.76
N ARG A 155 -9.55 -13.91 -36.36
CA ARG A 155 -10.06 -12.87 -37.25
C ARG A 155 -8.98 -11.84 -37.57
#